data_AF-A0A7K4F364-F1
#
_entry.id   AF-A0A7K4F364-F1
#
_cell.length_a   1.000
_cell.length_b   1.000
_cell.length_c   1.000
_cell.angle_alpha   90.00
_cell.angle_beta   90.00
_cell.angle_gamma   90.00
#
_symmetry.space_group_name_H-M   'P 1'
#
loop_
_entity.id
_entity.type
_entity.pdbx_description
1 polymer ?
#
loop_
_entity_poly.entity_id
_entity_poly.type
_entity_poly.pdbx_seq_one_letter_code
_entity_poly.pdbx_strand_id
1 'polypeptide(L)'
;MQVNLTNTKQVESMPPSMLVSATYDNNSKSAVLKFYNPESQKLILWKDETGHKPYCYSRLSPDELDFLQEREDVFEIKTVQKFDLITDKEIDMSKITVADPLAIGGTSGDKSIRNVIETWESDIKYYENYLYDRKLIVGKYYEIVDKKLKPHDLEISDEVKIALKSLLWDKVDSESMVDSEEFKKYITEWADLLNQPIPKIKRLSVDIEVEAEIGRIPDPKIAEKKVTAIGMKGSDGFDQIFVLKTEGTEEGTNELEKDIKITFYELDKEKEMIHDAFKIIKEFPFVVTYNGDEFDLPYLYNRAERLGIKNSENPFYMMRDSATLKEGVHLDLYRTLSNRSFQIYAFSQKYTNFSLNSVSKALLGKEKIDYGLDFDQLSLYQTANYCYNDALLTFELTSFNKDLLMNLLVIIARIGRMPIDDIARMGVSQWIRSLLYYEHRRRNCLIPKREELQRRSEGVLSDAVIKDKKYRGGLVVEPKEGIHFDVVVMDFASLYPSIIKVRNLSYETVRCSHEECKKNIIEQTNHWSCSKRNGLTSM
;
A
#
# COMPACT_ATOMS: atom_id res chain seq x y z
N MET A 1 5.58 8.29 -0.76
CA MET A 1 5.00 9.39 0.01
C MET A 1 6.09 10.36 0.45
N GLN A 2 6.03 11.60 -0.03
CA GLN A 2 6.75 12.72 0.57
C GLN A 2 5.72 13.67 1.17
N VAL A 3 6.02 14.34 2.28
CA VAL A 3 5.15 15.33 2.93
C VAL A 3 5.98 16.49 3.47
N ASN A 4 5.33 17.60 3.83
CA ASN A 4 5.93 18.70 4.57
C ASN A 4 5.19 18.86 5.90
N LEU A 5 5.78 18.35 6.98
CA LEU A 5 5.22 18.47 8.32
C LEU A 5 5.68 19.77 8.98
N THR A 6 4.75 20.48 9.62
CA THR A 6 5.03 21.77 10.28
C THR A 6 5.40 21.61 11.76
N ASN A 7 4.92 20.56 12.44
CA ASN A 7 5.23 20.28 13.84
C ASN A 7 5.27 18.76 14.10
N THR A 8 6.46 18.18 14.27
CA THR A 8 6.62 16.86 14.89
C THR A 8 7.36 17.05 16.21
N LYS A 9 6.66 16.86 17.33
CA LYS A 9 7.31 16.85 18.64
C LYS A 9 8.12 15.57 18.77
N GLN A 10 9.27 15.66 19.44
CA GLN A 10 10.02 14.46 19.82
C GLN A 10 9.14 13.60 20.73
N VAL A 11 9.02 12.32 20.40
CA VAL A 11 8.22 11.36 21.18
C VAL A 11 9.15 10.68 22.17
N GLU A 12 9.05 11.05 23.45
CA GLU A 12 9.91 10.50 24.51
C GLU A 12 9.49 9.08 24.90
N SER A 13 8.18 8.85 24.97
CA SER A 13 7.57 7.57 25.28
C SER A 13 6.32 7.35 24.44
N MET A 14 6.07 6.12 24.04
CA MET A 14 4.88 5.72 23.30
C MET A 14 4.42 4.34 23.81
N PRO A 15 3.17 4.19 24.28
CA PRO A 15 2.63 2.88 24.62
C PRO A 15 2.51 1.99 23.36
N PRO A 16 2.29 0.67 23.51
CA PRO A 16 2.13 -0.23 22.38
C PRO A 16 1.16 0.32 21.32
N SER A 17 1.71 0.60 20.14
CA SER A 17 1.00 1.22 19.02
C SER A 17 1.37 0.50 17.73
N MET A 18 0.41 0.30 16.85
CA MET A 18 0.59 -0.42 15.59
C MET A 18 1.20 0.49 14.53
N LEU A 19 2.33 0.11 13.94
CA LEU A 19 2.87 0.85 12.79
C LEU A 19 1.92 0.69 11.60
N VAL A 20 1.37 1.78 11.05
CA VAL A 20 0.40 1.69 9.95
C VAL A 20 0.90 2.28 8.64
N SER A 21 1.78 3.26 8.70
CA SER A 21 2.29 3.94 7.51
C SER A 21 3.65 4.58 7.78
N ALA A 22 4.34 4.98 6.71
CA ALA A 22 5.61 5.68 6.76
C ALA A 22 5.71 6.65 5.57
N THR A 23 6.36 7.79 5.79
CA THR A 23 6.57 8.83 4.77
C THR A 23 7.96 9.44 4.88
N TYR A 24 8.38 10.18 3.87
CA TYR A 24 9.54 11.08 3.94
C TYR A 24 9.06 12.50 4.20
N ASP A 25 9.61 13.17 5.22
CA ASP A 25 9.35 14.58 5.46
C ASP A 25 10.47 15.44 4.87
N ASN A 26 10.13 16.30 3.89
CA ASN A 26 11.15 17.10 3.18
C ASN A 26 11.75 18.19 4.06
N ASN A 27 10.98 18.71 5.02
CA ASN A 27 11.43 19.75 5.93
C ASN A 27 12.56 19.23 6.84
N SER A 28 12.37 18.04 7.39
CA SER A 28 13.37 17.41 8.25
C SER A 28 14.36 16.50 7.54
N LYS A 29 14.14 16.19 6.26
CA LYS A 29 14.92 15.25 5.45
C LYS A 29 15.09 13.88 6.14
N SER A 30 14.01 13.35 6.67
CA SER A 30 14.01 12.10 7.45
C SER A 30 12.74 11.28 7.23
N ALA A 31 12.80 10.00 7.59
CA ALA A 31 11.61 9.16 7.59
C ALA A 31 10.70 9.52 8.77
N VAL A 32 9.39 9.49 8.57
CA VAL A 32 8.39 9.66 9.62
C VAL A 32 7.47 8.45 9.62
N LEU A 33 7.45 7.74 10.73
CA LEU A 33 6.60 6.59 10.98
C LEU A 33 5.28 7.05 11.61
N LYS A 34 4.17 6.44 11.18
CA LYS A 34 2.83 6.72 11.71
C LYS A 34 2.36 5.51 12.52
N PHE A 35 2.25 5.68 13.83
CA PHE A 35 1.81 4.64 14.76
C PHE A 35 0.38 4.88 15.21
N TYR A 36 -0.52 3.93 14.97
CA TYR A 36 -1.88 3.97 15.46
C TYR A 36 -1.94 3.42 16.88
N ASN A 37 -2.33 4.25 17.83
CA ASN A 37 -2.51 3.85 19.21
C ASN A 37 -3.96 3.35 19.43
N PRO A 38 -4.19 2.07 19.79
CA PRO A 38 -5.55 1.54 19.92
C PRO A 38 -6.40 2.17 21.02
N GLU A 39 -5.78 2.62 22.12
CA GLU A 39 -6.49 3.16 23.29
C GLU A 39 -7.00 4.58 23.03
N SER A 40 -6.10 5.47 22.58
CA SER A 40 -6.46 6.85 22.25
C SER A 40 -7.11 7.01 20.88
N GLN A 41 -7.01 6.01 20.02
CA GLN A 41 -7.46 6.02 18.62
C GLN A 41 -6.87 7.19 17.80
N LYS A 42 -5.61 7.53 18.06
CA LYS A 42 -4.87 8.60 17.38
C LYS A 42 -3.59 8.07 16.72
N LEU A 43 -3.09 8.84 15.77
CA LEU A 43 -1.76 8.60 15.20
C LEU A 43 -0.69 9.35 16.00
N ILE A 44 0.39 8.65 16.27
CA ILE A 44 1.61 9.18 16.84
C ILE A 44 2.65 9.20 15.71
N LEU A 45 3.12 10.40 15.37
CA LEU A 45 4.15 10.60 14.36
C LEU A 45 5.52 10.53 15.03
N TRP A 46 6.29 9.51 14.70
CA TRP A 46 7.66 9.37 15.16
C TRP A 46 8.61 9.66 14.01
N LYS A 47 9.47 10.67 14.20
CA LYS A 47 10.48 11.07 13.23
C LYS A 47 11.77 10.27 13.47
N ASP A 48 12.46 9.88 12.40
CA ASP A 48 13.73 9.18 12.52
C ASP A 48 14.79 10.03 13.22
N GLU A 49 15.39 9.45 14.26
CA GLU A 49 16.49 10.05 15.04
C GLU A 49 17.82 9.30 14.86
N THR A 50 17.86 8.26 14.02
CA THR A 50 19.06 7.44 13.82
C THR A 50 20.05 8.02 12.81
N GLY A 51 19.67 9.09 12.12
CA GLY A 51 20.48 9.68 11.07
C GLY A 51 20.52 8.83 9.81
N HIS A 52 19.51 7.98 9.58
CA HIS A 52 19.44 7.21 8.35
C HIS A 52 19.35 8.16 7.15
N LYS A 53 20.04 7.83 6.06
CA LYS A 53 20.12 8.65 4.84
C LYS A 53 19.79 7.83 3.60
N PRO A 54 19.25 8.46 2.54
CA PRO A 54 19.05 7.79 1.26
C PRO A 54 20.40 7.33 0.70
N TYR A 55 20.41 6.18 0.02
CA TYR A 55 21.59 5.69 -0.67
C TYR A 55 21.23 4.82 -1.88
N CYS A 56 22.21 4.60 -2.75
CA CYS A 56 22.20 3.53 -3.75
C CYS A 56 23.56 2.80 -3.76
N TYR A 57 23.67 1.72 -4.54
CA TYR A 57 24.92 0.99 -4.70
C TYR A 57 25.47 1.10 -6.12
N SER A 58 26.78 0.98 -6.29
CA SER A 58 27.45 0.80 -7.57
C SER A 58 28.53 -0.28 -7.47
N ARG A 59 28.84 -0.93 -8.60
CA ARG A 59 29.99 -1.85 -8.72
C ARG A 59 31.31 -1.12 -8.97
N LEU A 60 31.27 0.16 -9.32
CA LEU A 60 32.46 1.00 -9.43
C LEU A 60 33.07 1.18 -8.03
N SER A 61 34.39 1.15 -7.94
CA SER A 61 35.12 1.42 -6.71
C SER A 61 34.96 2.89 -6.27
N PRO A 62 35.22 3.23 -5.00
CA PRO A 62 35.16 4.63 -4.56
C PRO A 62 36.07 5.57 -5.36
N ASP A 63 37.25 5.09 -5.79
CA ASP A 63 38.20 5.85 -6.60
C ASP A 63 37.65 6.15 -8.01
N GLU A 64 36.95 5.19 -8.63
CA GLU A 64 36.28 5.40 -9.92
C GLU A 64 35.08 6.35 -9.81
N LEU A 65 34.55 6.53 -8.60
CA LEU A 65 33.41 7.40 -8.28
C LEU A 65 33.84 8.76 -7.72
N ASP A 66 35.13 9.11 -7.78
CA ASP A 66 35.66 10.35 -7.19
C ASP A 66 34.96 11.61 -7.74
N PHE A 67 34.59 11.60 -9.02
CA PHE A 67 33.83 12.69 -9.65
C PHE A 67 32.45 12.95 -9.02
N LEU A 68 31.87 11.98 -8.29
CA LEU A 68 30.63 12.18 -7.53
C LEU A 68 30.88 12.85 -6.18
N GLN A 69 32.10 12.77 -5.62
CA GLN A 69 32.43 13.42 -4.35
C GLN A 69 32.42 14.95 -4.46
N GLU A 70 32.59 15.50 -5.67
CA GLU A 70 32.47 16.94 -5.93
C GLU A 70 31.02 17.47 -5.79
N ARG A 71 30.02 16.58 -5.74
CA ARG A 71 28.62 16.98 -5.61
C ARG A 71 28.27 17.31 -4.16
N GLU A 72 27.68 18.49 -3.94
CA GLU A 72 27.21 18.92 -2.61
C GLU A 72 26.12 18.01 -1.99
N ASP A 73 25.41 17.23 -2.82
CA ASP A 73 24.35 16.32 -2.40
C ASP A 73 24.83 14.89 -2.10
N VAL A 74 26.13 14.60 -2.24
CA VAL A 74 26.75 13.32 -1.88
C VAL A 74 27.52 13.50 -0.57
N PHE A 75 27.22 12.67 0.43
CA PHE A 75 27.85 12.76 1.75
C PHE A 75 29.02 11.79 1.93
N GLU A 76 28.89 10.57 1.41
CA GLU A 76 29.86 9.51 1.64
C GLU A 76 29.77 8.48 0.51
N ILE A 77 30.91 8.02 0.02
CA ILE A 77 31.03 6.83 -0.83
C ILE A 77 31.95 5.85 -0.09
N LYS A 78 31.44 4.67 0.25
CA LYS A 78 32.23 3.65 0.95
C LYS A 78 32.00 2.26 0.40
N THR A 79 33.05 1.45 0.39
CA THR A 79 32.94 0.03 0.08
C THR A 79 32.17 -0.70 1.18
N VAL A 80 31.19 -1.51 0.80
CA VAL A 80 30.44 -2.41 1.67
C VAL A 80 30.35 -3.80 1.06
N GLN A 81 30.30 -4.82 1.90
CA GLN A 81 30.09 -6.20 1.45
C GLN A 81 28.61 -6.53 1.34
N LYS A 82 28.24 -7.16 0.23
CA LYS A 82 26.90 -7.71 -0.04
C LYS A 82 27.01 -9.14 -0.54
N PHE A 83 25.99 -9.93 -0.27
CA PHE A 83 25.88 -11.25 -0.87
C PHE A 83 25.10 -11.16 -2.18
N ASP A 84 25.70 -11.56 -3.29
CA ASP A 84 25.02 -11.69 -4.57
C ASP A 84 24.44 -13.09 -4.72
N LEU A 85 23.11 -13.18 -4.60
CA LEU A 85 22.38 -14.43 -4.72
C LEU A 85 22.48 -15.02 -6.13
N ILE A 86 22.69 -14.22 -7.18
CA ILE A 86 22.80 -14.74 -8.55
C ILE A 86 24.08 -15.55 -8.73
N THR A 87 25.21 -15.00 -8.30
CA THR A 87 26.52 -15.64 -8.46
C THR A 87 26.90 -16.55 -7.29
N ASP A 88 26.17 -16.44 -6.18
CA ASP A 88 26.40 -17.15 -4.91
C ASP A 88 27.74 -16.78 -4.27
N LYS A 89 28.03 -15.48 -4.22
CA LYS A 89 29.30 -14.93 -3.72
C LYS A 89 29.10 -13.65 -2.93
N GLU A 90 30.01 -13.41 -1.97
CA GLU A 90 30.21 -12.07 -1.43
C GLU A 90 30.87 -11.18 -2.48
N ILE A 91 30.37 -9.96 -2.61
CA ILE A 91 30.85 -8.95 -3.54
C ILE A 91 31.02 -7.61 -2.80
N ASP A 92 32.03 -6.86 -3.23
CA ASP A 92 32.22 -5.48 -2.80
C ASP A 92 31.38 -4.55 -3.67
N MET A 93 30.66 -3.64 -3.01
CA MET A 93 29.84 -2.61 -3.65
C MET A 93 30.17 -1.26 -3.02
N SER A 94 30.23 -0.20 -3.83
CA SER A 94 30.27 1.16 -3.32
C SER A 94 28.87 1.61 -2.92
N LYS A 95 28.68 1.93 -1.63
CA LYS A 95 27.47 2.56 -1.10
C LYS A 95 27.60 4.07 -1.20
N ILE A 96 26.77 4.69 -2.03
CA ILE A 96 26.72 6.14 -2.24
C ILE A 96 25.59 6.70 -1.39
N THR A 97 25.93 7.44 -0.32
CA THR A 97 24.97 8.05 0.61
C THR A 97 24.76 9.52 0.24
N VAL A 98 23.51 9.95 0.15
CA VAL A 98 23.15 11.29 -0.37
C VAL A 98 22.30 12.10 0.61
N ALA A 99 22.14 13.39 0.31
CA ALA A 99 21.36 14.33 1.10
C ALA A 99 19.84 14.14 0.98
N ASP A 100 19.35 13.75 -0.19
CA ASP A 100 17.93 13.65 -0.50
C ASP A 100 17.65 12.51 -1.51
N PRO A 101 16.49 11.81 -1.42
CA PRO A 101 16.16 10.74 -2.37
C PRO A 101 16.19 11.16 -3.85
N LEU A 102 15.89 12.42 -4.17
CA LEU A 102 15.89 12.94 -5.53
C LEU A 102 17.28 12.99 -6.16
N ALA A 103 18.35 13.03 -5.35
CA ALA A 103 19.73 12.94 -5.82
C ALA A 103 20.06 11.55 -6.39
N ILE A 104 19.41 10.49 -5.88
CA ILE A 104 19.54 9.14 -6.44
C ILE A 104 18.70 9.01 -7.70
N GLY A 105 17.43 9.40 -7.63
CA GLY A 105 16.46 9.21 -8.70
C GLY A 105 15.18 10.01 -8.51
N GLY A 106 14.58 10.44 -9.61
CA GLY A 106 13.30 11.17 -9.62
C GLY A 106 13.35 12.50 -10.37
N THR A 107 14.54 12.94 -10.78
CA THR A 107 14.72 14.10 -11.66
C THR A 107 15.17 13.66 -13.05
N SER A 108 14.87 14.47 -14.07
CA SER A 108 15.44 14.31 -15.41
C SER A 108 16.90 14.77 -15.44
N GLY A 109 17.71 14.17 -16.31
CA GLY A 109 19.10 14.57 -16.55
C GLY A 109 20.11 14.03 -15.53
N ASP A 110 21.31 14.58 -15.56
CA ASP A 110 22.49 14.22 -14.75
C ASP A 110 22.38 14.57 -13.25
N LYS A 111 21.34 15.31 -12.86
CA LYS A 111 21.00 15.57 -11.45
C LYS A 111 20.73 14.30 -10.64
N SER A 112 20.19 13.25 -11.26
CA SER A 112 20.01 11.95 -10.60
C SER A 112 21.19 11.03 -10.90
N ILE A 113 21.84 10.51 -9.85
CA ILE A 113 23.02 9.62 -9.97
C ILE A 113 22.73 8.41 -10.86
N ARG A 114 21.52 7.82 -10.76
CA ARG A 114 21.12 6.67 -11.57
C ARG A 114 21.08 6.91 -13.09
N ASN A 115 21.09 8.18 -13.51
CA ASN A 115 21.11 8.56 -14.93
C ASN A 115 22.55 8.77 -15.45
N VAL A 116 23.53 8.84 -14.55
CA VAL A 116 24.95 9.10 -14.87
C VAL A 116 25.76 7.80 -14.87
N ILE A 117 25.51 6.94 -13.87
CA ILE A 117 26.21 5.66 -13.72
C ILE A 117 25.23 4.52 -13.54
N GLU A 118 25.75 3.30 -13.69
CA GLU A 118 25.01 2.11 -13.32
C GLU A 118 24.88 2.00 -11.80
N THR A 119 23.64 1.97 -11.30
CA THR A 119 23.31 1.86 -9.87
C THR A 119 22.36 0.71 -9.56
N TRP A 120 22.48 0.13 -8.37
CA TRP A 120 21.55 -0.86 -7.79
C TRP A 120 20.75 -0.24 -6.65
N GLU A 121 19.54 -0.77 -6.42
CA GLU A 121 18.63 -0.33 -5.35
C GLU A 121 18.27 1.17 -5.41
N SER A 122 18.39 1.78 -6.59
CA SER A 122 18.16 3.20 -6.85
C SER A 122 16.71 3.54 -7.25
N ASP A 123 15.82 2.55 -7.24
CA ASP A 123 14.39 2.64 -7.57
C ASP A 123 13.48 2.25 -6.39
N ILE A 124 14.05 2.13 -5.19
CA ILE A 124 13.32 1.89 -3.94
C ILE A 124 12.94 3.23 -3.32
N LYS A 125 11.67 3.40 -2.94
CA LYS A 125 11.24 4.62 -2.26
C LYS A 125 11.96 4.74 -0.91
N TYR A 126 12.33 5.95 -0.51
CA TYR A 126 13.17 6.14 0.68
C TYR A 126 12.58 5.57 1.99
N TYR A 127 11.29 5.80 2.25
CA TYR A 127 10.65 5.29 3.46
C TYR A 127 10.52 3.76 3.45
N GLU A 128 10.34 3.13 2.27
CA GLU A 128 10.41 1.67 2.12
C GLU A 128 11.82 1.18 2.44
N ASN A 129 12.85 1.81 1.87
CA ASN A 129 14.24 1.48 2.16
C ASN A 129 14.56 1.59 3.66
N TYR A 130 14.08 2.66 4.31
CA TYR A 130 14.20 2.85 5.76
C TYR A 130 13.51 1.72 6.55
N LEU A 131 12.28 1.35 6.18
CA LEU A 131 11.57 0.23 6.83
C LEU A 131 12.36 -1.08 6.71
N TYR A 132 12.92 -1.37 5.53
CA TYR A 132 13.71 -2.58 5.29
C TYR A 132 15.01 -2.59 6.10
N ASP A 133 15.78 -1.49 6.08
CA ASP A 133 17.04 -1.37 6.82
C ASP A 133 16.84 -1.50 8.34
N ARG A 134 15.74 -0.94 8.84
CA ARG A 134 15.38 -0.98 10.25
C ARG A 134 14.60 -2.24 10.65
N LYS A 135 14.33 -3.13 9.70
CA LYS A 135 13.56 -4.37 9.88
C LYS A 135 12.20 -4.10 10.54
N LEU A 136 11.56 -3.00 10.14
CA LEU A 136 10.25 -2.59 10.64
C LEU A 136 9.14 -3.22 9.81
N ILE A 137 8.13 -3.75 10.49
CA ILE A 137 7.00 -4.44 9.88
C ILE A 137 5.74 -3.60 10.09
N VAL A 138 5.16 -3.13 8.99
CA VAL A 138 3.86 -2.46 9.03
C VAL A 138 2.78 -3.45 9.48
N GLY A 139 1.87 -3.00 10.32
CA GLY A 139 0.84 -3.80 10.98
C GLY A 139 1.30 -4.53 12.24
N LYS A 140 2.57 -4.40 12.65
CA LYS A 140 3.09 -4.90 13.95
C LYS A 140 3.07 -3.79 15.01
N TYR A 141 3.00 -4.18 16.29
CA TYR A 141 3.07 -3.27 17.43
C TYR A 141 4.50 -2.93 17.82
N TYR A 142 4.67 -1.69 18.25
CA TYR A 142 5.91 -1.15 18.76
C TYR A 142 5.61 -0.23 19.95
N GLU A 143 6.61 -0.06 20.80
CA GLU A 143 6.60 0.91 21.89
C GLU A 143 7.86 1.76 21.85
N ILE A 144 7.81 2.95 22.44
CA ILE A 144 8.99 3.79 22.64
C ILE A 144 9.23 3.90 24.14
N VAL A 145 10.38 3.41 24.57
CA VAL A 145 10.87 3.49 25.96
C VAL A 145 12.24 4.14 25.91
N ASP A 146 12.43 5.22 26.67
CA ASP A 146 13.66 6.03 26.68
C ASP A 146 14.11 6.46 25.28
N LYS A 147 13.18 6.99 24.47
CA LYS A 147 13.40 7.41 23.06
C LYS A 147 13.79 6.28 22.09
N LYS A 148 13.80 5.02 22.54
CA LYS A 148 14.15 3.86 21.70
C LYS A 148 12.89 3.13 21.27
N LEU A 149 12.69 3.05 19.95
CA LEU A 149 11.66 2.23 19.32
C LEU A 149 11.99 0.74 19.50
N LYS A 150 11.06 -0.02 20.07
CA LYS A 150 11.18 -1.47 20.28
C LYS A 150 9.96 -2.20 19.75
N PRO A 151 10.12 -3.38 19.13
CA PRO A 151 8.98 -4.23 18.78
C PRO A 151 8.27 -4.67 20.05
N HIS A 152 6.95 -4.75 19.99
CA HIS A 152 6.10 -5.22 21.05
C HIS A 152 5.20 -6.32 20.48
N ASP A 153 5.32 -7.54 20.99
CA ASP A 153 4.48 -8.66 20.57
C ASP A 153 3.38 -8.84 21.61
N LEU A 154 2.13 -8.62 21.20
CA LEU A 154 0.98 -8.82 22.07
C LEU A 154 0.78 -10.31 22.30
N GLU A 155 0.41 -10.67 23.53
CA GLU A 155 0.17 -12.07 23.89
C GLU A 155 -1.01 -12.63 23.08
N ILE A 156 -0.73 -13.69 22.33
CA ILE A 156 -1.75 -14.53 21.71
C ILE A 156 -2.26 -15.55 22.74
N SER A 157 -3.53 -15.94 22.66
CA SER A 157 -4.13 -16.88 23.61
C SER A 157 -3.44 -18.24 23.54
N ASP A 158 -3.42 -18.97 24.66
CA ASP A 158 -2.78 -20.29 24.71
C ASP A 158 -3.48 -21.31 23.79
N GLU A 159 -4.78 -21.17 23.58
CA GLU A 159 -5.53 -21.95 22.58
C GLU A 159 -4.98 -21.76 21.16
N VAL A 160 -4.73 -20.50 20.76
CA VAL A 160 -4.14 -20.16 19.45
C VAL A 160 -2.71 -20.69 19.37
N LYS A 161 -1.90 -20.54 20.42
CA LYS A 161 -0.53 -21.10 20.46
C LYS A 161 -0.52 -22.62 20.27
N ILE A 162 -1.42 -23.34 20.95
CA ILE A 162 -1.52 -24.81 20.85
C ILE A 162 -1.98 -25.22 19.45
N ALA A 163 -3.01 -24.55 18.91
CA ALA A 163 -3.50 -24.80 17.55
C ALA A 163 -2.42 -24.57 16.49
N LEU A 164 -1.65 -23.47 16.62
CA LEU A 164 -0.50 -23.18 15.77
C LEU A 164 0.55 -24.28 15.88
N LYS A 165 0.96 -24.67 17.10
CA LYS A 165 1.94 -25.74 17.28
C LYS A 165 1.50 -27.03 16.59
N SER A 166 0.28 -27.51 16.79
CA SER A 166 -0.20 -28.72 16.11
C SER A 166 -0.21 -28.56 14.58
N LEU A 167 -0.68 -27.42 14.06
CA LEU A 167 -0.65 -27.14 12.62
C LEU A 167 0.77 -27.14 12.04
N LEU A 168 1.75 -26.59 12.77
CA LEU A 168 3.13 -26.45 12.31
C LEU A 168 3.93 -27.74 12.41
N TRP A 169 3.72 -28.54 13.44
CA TRP A 169 4.49 -29.77 13.67
C TRP A 169 3.87 -31.01 13.03
N ASP A 170 2.53 -31.07 12.89
CA ASP A 170 1.85 -32.27 12.40
C ASP A 170 1.53 -32.24 10.89
N LYS A 171 1.47 -31.05 10.26
CA LYS A 171 0.96 -30.90 8.87
C LYS A 171 1.92 -30.24 7.90
N VAL A 172 3.00 -29.63 8.37
CA VAL A 172 3.96 -28.98 7.49
C VAL A 172 4.98 -30.00 7.04
N ASP A 173 4.88 -30.44 5.79
CA ASP A 173 5.98 -31.15 5.14
C ASP A 173 7.17 -30.19 4.98
N SER A 174 8.21 -30.43 5.79
CA SER A 174 9.51 -29.77 5.72
C SER A 174 10.59 -30.66 5.09
N GLU A 175 10.29 -31.92 4.78
CA GLU A 175 11.25 -32.87 4.19
C GLU A 175 11.59 -32.49 2.74
N SER A 176 10.65 -31.84 2.05
CA SER A 176 10.86 -31.30 0.70
C SER A 176 11.70 -30.01 0.66
N MET A 177 12.00 -29.39 1.81
CA MET A 177 12.84 -28.19 1.90
C MET A 177 14.32 -28.55 1.99
N VAL A 178 15.18 -27.72 1.42
CA VAL A 178 16.64 -27.94 1.46
C VAL A 178 17.19 -27.68 2.86
N ASP A 179 16.74 -26.60 3.50
CA ASP A 179 16.99 -26.32 4.92
C ASP A 179 15.64 -26.30 5.66
N SER A 180 15.28 -27.42 6.27
CA SER A 180 14.04 -27.59 7.01
C SER A 180 13.98 -26.75 8.30
N GLU A 181 15.12 -26.46 8.92
CA GLU A 181 15.17 -25.70 10.18
C GLU A 181 14.99 -24.21 9.93
N GLU A 182 15.59 -23.67 8.86
CA GLU A 182 15.27 -22.33 8.37
C GLU A 182 13.76 -22.22 8.12
N PHE A 183 13.19 -23.15 7.36
CA PHE A 183 11.77 -23.12 7.01
C PHE A 183 10.85 -23.12 8.25
N LYS A 184 11.10 -23.99 9.25
CA LYS A 184 10.34 -24.01 10.51
C LYS A 184 10.40 -22.67 11.26
N LYS A 185 11.58 -22.04 11.27
CA LYS A 185 11.75 -20.71 11.88
C LYS A 185 10.91 -19.66 11.16
N TYR A 186 10.94 -19.64 9.82
CA TYR A 186 10.14 -18.71 9.02
C TYR A 186 8.65 -18.86 9.30
N ILE A 187 8.16 -20.10 9.33
CA ILE A 187 6.75 -20.33 9.59
C ILE A 187 6.36 -19.86 10.99
N THR A 188 7.20 -20.08 12.00
CA THR A 188 6.96 -19.58 13.36
C THR A 188 6.87 -18.04 13.37
N GLU A 189 7.83 -17.36 12.74
CA GLU A 189 7.83 -15.89 12.63
C GLU A 189 6.56 -15.36 11.93
N TRP A 190 6.12 -16.01 10.86
CA TRP A 190 4.89 -15.65 10.15
C TRP A 190 3.64 -15.93 10.99
N ALA A 191 3.58 -17.07 11.67
CA ALA A 191 2.48 -17.41 12.55
C ALA A 191 2.34 -16.36 13.67
N ASP A 192 3.42 -16.03 14.36
CA ASP A 192 3.41 -15.04 15.44
C ASP A 192 2.95 -13.66 14.94
N LEU A 193 3.45 -13.24 13.77
CA LEU A 193 3.09 -11.97 13.17
C LEU A 193 1.62 -11.91 12.74
N LEU A 194 1.14 -12.93 12.03
CA LEU A 194 -0.22 -12.92 11.47
C LEU A 194 -1.28 -13.07 12.56
N ASN A 195 -0.93 -13.63 13.72
CA ASN A 195 -1.80 -13.70 14.89
C ASN A 195 -1.79 -12.44 15.78
N GLN A 196 -0.97 -11.44 15.48
CA GLN A 196 -1.06 -10.16 16.19
C GLN A 196 -2.47 -9.56 16.01
N PRO A 197 -3.12 -9.05 17.06
CA PRO A 197 -4.49 -8.55 16.96
C PRO A 197 -4.54 -7.31 16.07
N ILE A 198 -5.66 -7.11 15.38
CA ILE A 198 -5.90 -5.91 14.57
C ILE A 198 -6.85 -5.01 15.38
N PRO A 199 -6.45 -3.79 15.74
CA PRO A 199 -7.30 -2.90 16.51
C PRO A 199 -8.40 -2.33 15.61
N LYS A 200 -9.51 -1.91 16.21
CA LYS A 200 -10.50 -1.10 15.49
C LYS A 200 -9.86 0.23 15.12
N ILE A 201 -9.84 0.54 13.82
CA ILE A 201 -9.23 1.77 13.29
C ILE A 201 -10.30 2.84 13.18
N LYS A 202 -10.18 3.90 14.00
CA LYS A 202 -11.02 5.09 13.92
C LYS A 202 -10.81 5.78 12.57
N ARG A 203 -11.89 6.09 11.85
CA ARG A 203 -11.83 6.65 10.50
C ARG A 203 -13.04 7.50 10.15
N LEU A 204 -12.84 8.43 9.23
CA LEU A 204 -13.86 9.32 8.67
C LEU A 204 -14.01 9.06 7.18
N SER A 205 -15.22 8.80 6.73
CA SER A 205 -15.56 8.86 5.32
C SER A 205 -15.91 10.29 4.94
N VAL A 206 -15.39 10.75 3.80
CA VAL A 206 -15.63 12.09 3.27
C VAL A 206 -16.05 11.98 1.80
N ASP A 207 -17.08 12.75 1.45
CA ASP A 207 -17.59 12.92 0.09
C ASP A 207 -17.95 14.40 -0.13
N ILE A 208 -17.84 14.91 -1.36
CA ILE A 208 -18.20 16.29 -1.69
C ILE A 208 -19.13 16.37 -2.90
N GLU A 209 -19.96 17.42 -2.90
CA GLU A 209 -20.66 17.87 -4.10
C GLU A 209 -20.16 19.24 -4.52
N VAL A 210 -20.14 19.45 -5.84
CA VAL A 210 -19.69 20.70 -6.45
C VAL A 210 -20.72 21.19 -7.45
N GLU A 211 -20.84 22.51 -7.58
CA GLU A 211 -21.61 23.11 -8.68
C GLU A 211 -21.11 22.55 -10.02
N ALA A 212 -22.01 21.93 -10.79
CA ALA A 212 -21.69 21.33 -12.08
C ALA A 212 -22.49 22.01 -13.21
N GLU A 213 -21.89 22.10 -14.39
CA GLU A 213 -22.60 22.44 -15.62
C GLU A 213 -23.03 21.13 -16.30
N ILE A 214 -24.21 21.10 -16.90
CA ILE A 214 -24.75 19.89 -17.55
C ILE A 214 -23.73 19.33 -18.55
N GLY A 215 -23.35 18.06 -18.36
CA GLY A 215 -22.42 17.34 -19.22
C GLY A 215 -20.94 17.64 -19.00
N ARG A 216 -20.56 18.43 -17.99
CA ARG A 216 -19.16 18.78 -17.70
C ARG A 216 -18.80 18.51 -16.24
N ILE A 217 -17.88 17.56 -16.03
CA ILE A 217 -17.28 17.32 -14.71
C ILE A 217 -16.30 18.48 -14.42
N PRO A 218 -16.42 19.17 -13.27
CA PRO A 218 -15.47 20.20 -12.87
C PRO A 218 -14.04 19.66 -12.74
N ASP A 219 -13.05 20.43 -13.21
CA ASP A 219 -11.64 20.01 -13.10
C ASP A 219 -11.14 20.23 -11.66
N PRO A 220 -10.76 19.18 -10.91
CA PRO A 220 -10.31 19.30 -9.52
C PRO A 220 -8.97 20.01 -9.36
N LYS A 221 -8.17 20.14 -10.43
CA LYS A 221 -6.94 20.96 -10.44
C LYS A 221 -7.24 22.45 -10.54
N ILE A 222 -8.33 22.82 -11.22
CA ILE A 222 -8.75 24.22 -11.39
C ILE A 222 -9.65 24.67 -10.24
N ALA A 223 -10.55 23.79 -9.78
CA ALA A 223 -11.50 24.01 -8.69
C ALA A 223 -12.28 25.33 -8.79
N GLU A 224 -12.79 25.64 -9.99
CA GLU A 224 -13.42 26.93 -10.30
C GLU A 224 -14.82 27.08 -9.70
N LYS A 225 -15.58 25.99 -9.60
CA LYS A 225 -16.96 25.94 -9.12
C LYS A 225 -17.01 25.84 -7.59
N LYS A 226 -18.13 26.22 -6.98
CA LYS A 226 -18.26 26.13 -5.53
C LYS A 226 -18.49 24.69 -5.07
N VAL A 227 -17.97 24.35 -3.90
CA VAL A 227 -18.38 23.16 -3.17
C VAL A 227 -19.76 23.44 -2.57
N THR A 228 -20.75 22.60 -2.91
CA THR A 228 -22.14 22.76 -2.49
C THR A 228 -22.47 21.91 -1.27
N ALA A 229 -21.80 20.77 -1.09
CA ALA A 229 -21.96 19.95 0.10
C ALA A 229 -20.68 19.19 0.48
N ILE A 230 -20.55 18.84 1.75
CA ILE A 230 -19.48 17.99 2.29
C ILE A 230 -20.09 17.00 3.29
N GLY A 231 -20.20 15.74 2.89
CA GLY A 231 -20.72 14.64 3.69
C GLY A 231 -19.61 13.97 4.50
N MET A 232 -19.86 13.73 5.79
CA MET A 232 -18.89 13.15 6.72
C MET A 232 -19.52 12.09 7.62
N LYS A 233 -19.03 10.85 7.51
CA LYS A 233 -19.46 9.69 8.33
C LYS A 233 -18.28 9.08 9.09
N GLY A 234 -18.31 9.17 10.41
CA GLY A 234 -17.28 8.65 11.30
C GLY A 234 -17.60 7.27 11.86
N SER A 235 -16.54 6.49 12.13
CA SER A 235 -16.65 5.19 12.80
C SER A 235 -17.04 5.26 14.28
N ASP A 236 -16.99 6.45 14.88
CA ASP A 236 -17.28 6.74 16.28
C ASP A 236 -18.70 7.29 16.49
N GLY A 237 -19.59 7.14 15.51
CA GLY A 237 -20.95 7.69 15.55
C GLY A 237 -21.02 9.18 15.19
N PHE A 238 -19.93 9.76 14.69
CA PHE A 238 -19.95 11.11 14.14
C PHE A 238 -20.69 11.12 12.80
N ASP A 239 -21.71 11.96 12.70
CA ASP A 239 -22.59 12.08 11.53
C ASP A 239 -22.87 13.55 11.22
N GLN A 240 -22.28 14.07 10.14
CA GLN A 240 -22.44 15.48 9.80
C GLN A 240 -22.43 15.73 8.29
N ILE A 241 -23.30 16.63 7.85
CA ILE A 241 -23.37 17.12 6.47
C ILE A 241 -23.34 18.64 6.49
N PHE A 242 -22.45 19.20 5.69
CA PHE A 242 -22.38 20.62 5.41
C PHE A 242 -23.01 20.92 4.06
N VAL A 243 -23.81 21.99 4.00
CA VAL A 243 -24.51 22.40 2.78
C VAL A 243 -24.35 23.89 2.60
N LEU A 244 -23.89 24.32 1.44
CA LEU A 244 -23.85 25.72 1.04
C LEU A 244 -25.19 26.10 0.40
N LYS A 245 -25.82 27.16 0.89
CA LYS A 245 -27.02 27.71 0.25
C LYS A 245 -26.65 28.29 -1.12
N THR A 246 -27.43 27.93 -2.15
CA THR A 246 -27.29 28.38 -3.53
C THR A 246 -28.41 29.33 -3.93
N GLU A 247 -28.15 30.22 -4.89
CA GLU A 247 -29.15 31.17 -5.39
C GLU A 247 -30.30 30.44 -6.09
N GLY A 248 -31.54 30.71 -5.68
CA GLY A 248 -32.74 30.16 -6.32
C GLY A 248 -33.05 28.70 -6.00
N THR A 249 -32.25 28.03 -5.16
CA THR A 249 -32.51 26.65 -4.74
C THR A 249 -33.45 26.61 -3.55
N GLU A 250 -34.53 25.84 -3.66
CA GLU A 250 -35.48 25.65 -2.57
C GLU A 250 -34.86 24.82 -1.44
N GLU A 251 -35.28 25.07 -0.18
CA GLU A 251 -34.76 24.31 0.96
C GLU A 251 -35.19 22.83 0.88
N GLY A 252 -36.43 22.55 0.48
CA GLY A 252 -36.99 21.21 0.34
C GLY A 252 -37.47 20.61 1.67
N THR A 253 -37.58 19.28 1.73
CA THR A 253 -37.98 18.54 2.94
C THR A 253 -36.80 17.73 3.48
N ASN A 254 -36.58 17.77 4.79
CA ASN A 254 -35.53 16.98 5.42
C ASN A 254 -35.90 15.49 5.49
N GLU A 255 -35.20 14.66 4.72
CA GLU A 255 -35.34 13.20 4.67
C GLU A 255 -34.25 12.45 5.47
N LEU A 256 -33.25 13.19 5.99
CA LEU A 256 -32.16 12.60 6.77
C LEU A 256 -32.66 12.11 8.13
N GLU A 257 -32.03 11.05 8.64
CA GLU A 257 -32.26 10.57 10.00
C GLU A 257 -31.99 11.67 11.02
N LYS A 258 -32.77 11.68 12.12
CA LYS A 258 -32.75 12.76 13.12
C LYS A 258 -31.40 12.97 13.81
N ASP A 259 -30.56 11.95 13.79
CA ASP A 259 -29.30 11.90 14.51
C ASP A 259 -28.15 12.51 13.68
N ILE A 260 -28.39 12.76 12.38
CA ILE A 260 -27.43 13.35 11.46
C ILE A 260 -27.44 14.87 11.62
N LYS A 261 -26.28 15.45 11.95
CA LYS A 261 -26.16 16.89 12.10
C LYS A 261 -26.06 17.58 10.73
N ILE A 262 -27.03 18.42 10.41
CA ILE A 262 -27.01 19.25 9.21
C ILE A 262 -26.53 20.66 9.59
N THR A 263 -25.60 21.24 8.84
CA THR A 263 -25.19 22.64 9.01
C THR A 263 -25.25 23.36 7.68
N PHE A 264 -26.14 24.34 7.58
CA PHE A 264 -26.24 25.22 6.42
C PHE A 264 -25.29 26.42 6.55
N TYR A 265 -24.57 26.71 5.48
CA TYR A 265 -23.74 27.90 5.33
C TYR A 265 -24.40 28.82 4.30
N GLU A 266 -24.35 30.13 4.54
CA GLU A 266 -24.81 31.12 3.55
C GLU A 266 -23.89 31.11 2.30
N LEU A 267 -24.40 31.55 1.16
CA LEU A 267 -23.75 31.48 -0.16
C LEU A 267 -22.33 32.07 -0.22
N ASP A 268 -22.04 33.07 0.62
CA ASP A 268 -20.77 33.77 0.73
C ASP A 268 -19.80 33.13 1.75
N LYS A 269 -20.22 32.04 2.42
CA LYS A 269 -19.50 31.36 3.51
C LYS A 269 -18.88 30.02 3.13
N GLU A 270 -18.70 29.75 1.84
CA GLU A 270 -18.01 28.54 1.36
C GLU A 270 -16.62 28.35 2.00
N LYS A 271 -15.87 29.46 2.19
CA LYS A 271 -14.57 29.43 2.86
C LYS A 271 -14.65 28.88 4.27
N GLU A 272 -15.67 29.27 5.02
CA GLU A 272 -15.89 28.85 6.41
C GLU A 272 -16.31 27.38 6.44
N MET A 273 -17.18 26.96 5.52
CA MET A 273 -17.59 25.56 5.36
C MET A 273 -16.39 24.62 5.14
N ILE A 274 -15.50 24.95 4.19
CA ILE A 274 -14.30 24.15 3.91
C ILE A 274 -13.33 24.18 5.10
N HIS A 275 -13.16 25.34 5.75
CA HIS A 275 -12.28 25.46 6.91
C HIS A 275 -12.77 24.62 8.10
N ASP A 276 -14.07 24.59 8.35
CA ASP A 276 -14.67 23.77 9.39
C ASP A 276 -14.59 22.28 9.06
N ALA A 277 -14.75 21.89 7.80
CA ALA A 277 -14.54 20.51 7.36
C ALA A 277 -13.07 20.09 7.61
N PHE A 278 -12.11 20.96 7.31
CA PHE A 278 -10.69 20.70 7.57
C PHE A 278 -10.37 20.50 9.05
N LYS A 279 -11.06 21.21 9.97
CA LYS A 279 -10.91 20.97 11.41
C LYS A 279 -11.36 19.57 11.78
N ILE A 280 -12.52 19.14 11.30
CA ILE A 280 -13.08 17.82 11.58
C ILE A 280 -12.17 16.72 11.02
N ILE A 281 -11.76 16.85 9.76
CA ILE A 281 -10.89 15.90 9.06
C ILE A 281 -9.57 15.65 9.80
N LYS A 282 -8.98 16.69 10.41
CA LYS A 282 -7.74 16.57 11.19
C LYS A 282 -7.86 15.72 12.45
N GLU A 283 -9.06 15.65 13.03
CA GLU A 283 -9.28 14.90 14.27
C GLU A 283 -9.33 13.37 14.05
N PHE A 284 -9.46 12.94 12.79
CA PHE A 284 -9.50 11.52 12.46
C PHE A 284 -8.12 11.03 11.96
N PRO A 285 -7.62 9.89 12.50
CA PRO A 285 -6.33 9.35 12.07
C PRO A 285 -6.38 8.79 10.65
N PHE A 286 -7.55 8.30 10.22
CA PHE A 286 -7.78 7.79 8.88
C PHE A 286 -8.93 8.53 8.21
N VAL A 287 -8.74 8.87 6.94
CA VAL A 287 -9.81 9.33 6.05
C VAL A 287 -9.97 8.32 4.93
N VAL A 288 -11.22 7.99 4.63
CA VAL A 288 -11.60 7.14 3.51
C VAL A 288 -12.45 7.95 2.54
N THR A 289 -12.24 7.74 1.25
CA THR A 289 -13.01 8.38 0.18
C THR A 289 -13.31 7.35 -0.90
N TYR A 290 -14.17 7.70 -1.85
CA TYR A 290 -14.36 6.92 -3.07
C TYR A 290 -13.97 7.78 -4.28
N ASN A 291 -12.79 7.53 -4.85
CA ASN A 291 -12.17 8.36 -5.91
C ASN A 291 -11.61 9.72 -5.43
N GLY A 292 -11.36 9.86 -4.12
CA GLY A 292 -10.85 11.11 -3.56
C GLY A 292 -9.38 11.40 -3.86
N ASP A 293 -8.58 10.45 -4.37
CA ASP A 293 -7.26 10.75 -4.91
C ASP A 293 -7.34 11.57 -6.21
N GLU A 294 -8.40 11.39 -7.00
CA GLU A 294 -8.57 12.02 -8.31
C GLU A 294 -9.54 13.20 -8.30
N PHE A 295 -10.46 13.27 -7.33
CA PHE A 295 -11.47 14.33 -7.26
C PHE A 295 -11.52 15.04 -5.91
N ASP A 296 -12.12 14.46 -4.87
CA ASP A 296 -12.54 15.13 -3.63
C ASP A 296 -11.42 15.91 -2.94
N LEU A 297 -10.30 15.24 -2.66
CA LEU A 297 -9.21 15.86 -1.89
C LEU A 297 -8.42 16.88 -2.73
N PRO A 298 -8.07 16.62 -4.01
CA PRO A 298 -7.54 17.65 -4.88
C PRO A 298 -8.47 18.85 -5.05
N TYR A 299 -9.78 18.63 -5.20
CA TYR A 299 -10.77 19.69 -5.37
C TYR A 299 -10.81 20.59 -4.13
N LEU A 300 -11.00 20.00 -2.95
CA LEU A 300 -10.98 20.74 -1.68
C LEU A 300 -9.65 21.46 -1.47
N TYR A 301 -8.52 20.83 -1.82
CA TYR A 301 -7.20 21.42 -1.68
C TYR A 301 -7.05 22.69 -2.53
N ASN A 302 -7.35 22.61 -3.82
CA ASN A 302 -7.21 23.72 -4.74
C ASN A 302 -8.29 24.79 -4.50
N ARG A 303 -9.52 24.39 -4.13
CA ARG A 303 -10.60 25.33 -3.77
C ARG A 303 -10.24 26.15 -2.53
N ALA A 304 -9.69 25.51 -1.50
CA ALA A 304 -9.24 26.18 -0.29
C ALA A 304 -8.17 27.25 -0.60
N GLU A 305 -7.22 26.94 -1.49
CA GLU A 305 -6.20 27.90 -1.92
C GLU A 305 -6.83 29.12 -2.63
N ARG A 306 -7.78 28.89 -3.54
CA ARG A 306 -8.50 29.97 -4.25
C ARG A 306 -9.29 30.89 -3.32
N LEU A 307 -9.85 30.33 -2.25
CA LEU A 307 -10.59 31.08 -1.22
C LEU A 307 -9.65 31.75 -0.20
N GLY A 308 -8.33 31.60 -0.35
CA GLY A 308 -7.33 32.18 0.53
C GLY A 308 -7.30 31.53 1.91
N ILE A 309 -7.58 30.22 2.00
CA ILE A 309 -7.25 29.41 3.19
C ILE A 309 -5.77 29.07 3.13
N LYS A 310 -5.03 29.29 4.22
CA LYS A 310 -3.58 29.06 4.21
C LYS A 310 -3.29 27.58 4.11
N ASN A 311 -2.24 27.20 3.36
CA ASN A 311 -1.85 25.80 3.25
C ASN A 311 -1.54 25.15 4.60
N SER A 312 -1.02 25.90 5.58
CA SER A 312 -0.81 25.42 6.96
C SER A 312 -2.08 24.94 7.65
N GLU A 313 -3.25 25.42 7.22
CA GLU A 313 -4.55 25.03 7.73
C GLU A 313 -5.17 23.88 6.92
N ASN A 314 -4.65 23.60 5.73
CA ASN A 314 -5.09 22.49 4.89
C ASN A 314 -4.49 21.15 5.39
N PRO A 315 -5.32 20.15 5.75
CA PRO A 315 -4.85 18.85 6.24
C PRO A 315 -4.24 17.97 5.15
N PHE A 316 -4.49 18.28 3.88
CA PHE A 316 -4.08 17.45 2.76
C PHE A 316 -2.69 17.80 2.25
N TYR A 317 -2.07 16.82 1.63
CA TYR A 317 -0.83 16.93 0.89
C TYR A 317 -1.01 16.29 -0.48
N MET A 318 -0.78 17.05 -1.54
CA MET A 318 -0.89 16.59 -2.92
C MET A 318 0.40 15.90 -3.36
N MET A 319 0.28 14.65 -3.81
CA MET A 319 1.34 13.94 -4.52
C MET A 319 1.11 14.06 -6.03
N ARG A 320 1.98 13.42 -6.82
CA ARG A 320 1.90 13.46 -8.28
C ARG A 320 0.56 12.93 -8.81
N ASP A 321 0.13 11.78 -8.32
CA ASP A 321 -1.03 11.03 -8.84
C ASP A 321 -2.00 10.60 -7.72
N SER A 322 -1.90 11.23 -6.54
CA SER A 322 -2.73 10.91 -5.37
C SER A 322 -2.74 12.04 -4.33
N ALA A 323 -3.63 11.94 -3.36
CA ALA A 323 -3.71 12.83 -2.21
C ALA A 323 -3.53 12.05 -0.91
N THR A 324 -2.97 12.69 0.12
CA THR A 324 -2.94 12.12 1.47
C THR A 324 -3.17 13.19 2.52
N LEU A 325 -3.23 12.77 3.79
CA LEU A 325 -3.19 13.67 4.93
C LEU A 325 -1.75 13.91 5.37
N LYS A 326 -1.43 15.15 5.74
CA LYS A 326 -0.12 15.52 6.31
C LYS A 326 0.18 14.62 7.51
N GLU A 327 -0.72 14.60 8.48
CA GLU A 327 -0.56 13.85 9.73
C GLU A 327 -1.28 12.49 9.73
N GLY A 328 -2.42 12.39 9.03
CA GLY A 328 -3.25 11.19 8.98
C GLY A 328 -2.87 10.18 7.88
N VAL A 329 -3.74 9.20 7.64
CA VAL A 329 -3.64 8.24 6.54
C VAL A 329 -4.89 8.34 5.65
N HIS A 330 -4.71 8.43 4.33
CA HIS A 330 -5.81 8.44 3.38
C HIS A 330 -5.89 7.11 2.61
N LEU A 331 -7.08 6.48 2.61
CA LEU A 331 -7.39 5.30 1.82
C LEU A 331 -8.46 5.64 0.78
N ASP A 332 -8.10 5.56 -0.50
CA ASP A 332 -9.06 5.67 -1.60
C ASP A 332 -9.65 4.28 -1.92
N LEU A 333 -10.95 4.14 -1.67
CA LEU A 333 -11.65 2.87 -1.88
C LEU A 333 -11.86 2.55 -3.36
N TYR A 334 -11.90 3.56 -4.25
CA TYR A 334 -11.96 3.30 -5.68
C TYR A 334 -10.69 2.57 -6.15
N ARG A 335 -9.50 3.05 -5.75
CA ARG A 335 -8.23 2.37 -6.06
C ARG A 335 -8.16 0.98 -5.43
N THR A 336 -8.67 0.85 -4.20
CA THR A 336 -8.66 -0.43 -3.48
C THR A 336 -9.57 -1.47 -4.14
N LEU A 337 -10.80 -1.09 -4.48
CA LEU A 337 -11.84 -2.00 -4.99
C LEU A 337 -11.72 -2.22 -6.50
N SER A 338 -11.10 -1.31 -7.25
CA SER A 338 -10.72 -1.55 -8.66
C SER A 338 -9.52 -2.50 -8.82
N ASN A 339 -8.76 -2.74 -7.74
CA ASN A 339 -7.67 -3.71 -7.75
C ASN A 339 -8.22 -5.14 -7.92
N ARG A 340 -7.81 -5.80 -9.01
CA ARG A 340 -8.23 -7.16 -9.36
C ARG A 340 -8.01 -8.18 -8.25
N SER A 341 -6.99 -8.01 -7.41
CA SER A 341 -6.73 -8.94 -6.32
C SER A 341 -7.82 -8.87 -5.24
N PHE A 342 -8.27 -7.67 -4.87
CA PHE A 342 -9.41 -7.51 -3.95
C PHE A 342 -10.70 -7.98 -4.61
N GLN A 343 -10.97 -7.53 -5.84
CA GLN A 343 -12.18 -7.91 -6.58
C GLN A 343 -12.33 -9.43 -6.70
N ILE A 344 -11.30 -10.14 -7.18
CA ILE A 344 -11.38 -11.56 -7.51
C ILE A 344 -11.21 -12.42 -6.25
N TYR A 345 -10.15 -12.21 -5.48
CA TYR A 345 -9.80 -13.14 -4.40
C TYR A 345 -10.49 -12.81 -3.07
N ALA A 346 -10.63 -11.53 -2.71
CA ALA A 346 -11.29 -11.15 -1.47
C ALA A 346 -12.82 -11.13 -1.60
N PHE A 347 -13.33 -10.72 -2.76
CA PHE A 347 -14.76 -10.48 -2.98
C PHE A 347 -15.38 -11.34 -4.08
N SER A 348 -14.68 -12.38 -4.56
CA SER A 348 -15.20 -13.39 -5.48
C SER A 348 -15.87 -12.82 -6.74
N GLN A 349 -15.32 -11.71 -7.25
CA GLN A 349 -15.78 -10.99 -8.44
C GLN A 349 -17.27 -10.59 -8.39
N LYS A 350 -17.81 -10.28 -7.20
CA LYS A 350 -19.22 -9.89 -7.01
C LYS A 350 -19.65 -8.63 -7.77
N TYR A 351 -18.71 -7.77 -8.15
CA TYR A 351 -18.94 -6.56 -8.94
C TYR A 351 -18.05 -6.56 -10.18
N THR A 352 -18.55 -6.00 -11.28
CA THR A 352 -17.81 -5.84 -12.55
C THR A 352 -17.56 -4.38 -12.90
N ASN A 353 -18.45 -3.48 -12.46
CA ASN A 353 -18.33 -2.02 -12.55
C ASN A 353 -17.79 -1.48 -11.21
N PHE A 354 -16.91 -0.48 -11.26
CA PHE A 354 -16.21 0.09 -10.10
C PHE A 354 -16.79 1.43 -9.62
N SER A 355 -18.00 1.81 -10.03
CA SER A 355 -18.72 2.93 -9.42
C SER A 355 -19.15 2.59 -7.99
N LEU A 356 -19.23 3.61 -7.13
CA LEU A 356 -19.70 3.44 -5.74
C LEU A 356 -21.05 2.71 -5.70
N ASN A 357 -22.01 3.09 -6.54
CA ASN A 357 -23.31 2.43 -6.61
C ASN A 357 -23.19 0.92 -6.91
N SER A 358 -22.41 0.55 -7.93
CA SER A 358 -22.28 -0.85 -8.35
C SER A 358 -21.62 -1.71 -7.26
N VAL A 359 -20.59 -1.17 -6.61
CA VAL A 359 -19.85 -1.89 -5.57
C VAL A 359 -20.67 -1.98 -4.28
N SER A 360 -21.32 -0.89 -3.86
CA SER A 360 -22.22 -0.87 -2.71
C SER A 360 -23.39 -1.83 -2.89
N LYS A 361 -24.00 -1.88 -4.08
CA LYS A 361 -25.08 -2.82 -4.37
C LYS A 361 -24.61 -4.26 -4.23
N ALA A 362 -23.45 -4.58 -4.78
CA ALA A 362 -22.90 -5.93 -4.80
C ALA A 362 -22.41 -6.43 -3.43
N LEU A 363 -21.85 -5.53 -2.61
CA LEU A 363 -21.23 -5.90 -1.33
C LEU A 363 -22.11 -5.64 -0.11
N LEU A 364 -22.94 -4.58 -0.15
CA LEU A 364 -23.77 -4.13 0.96
C LEU A 364 -25.27 -4.38 0.72
N GLY A 365 -25.69 -4.57 -0.53
CA GLY A 365 -27.10 -4.60 -0.89
C GLY A 365 -27.79 -3.24 -0.81
N LYS A 366 -27.00 -2.15 -0.84
CA LYS A 366 -27.47 -0.76 -0.77
C LYS A 366 -27.05 0.00 -2.02
N GLU A 367 -27.85 0.98 -2.42
CA GLU A 367 -27.65 1.77 -3.62
C GLU A 367 -27.52 3.26 -3.28
N LYS A 368 -26.94 4.01 -4.21
CA LYS A 368 -26.97 5.47 -4.17
C LYS A 368 -28.40 5.97 -4.26
N ILE A 369 -28.70 7.07 -3.57
CA ILE A 369 -29.98 7.75 -3.74
C ILE A 369 -30.04 8.35 -5.15
N ASP A 370 -31.17 8.16 -5.82
CA ASP A 370 -31.48 8.74 -7.12
C ASP A 370 -32.86 9.41 -7.05
N TYR A 371 -32.88 10.73 -7.18
CA TYR A 371 -34.11 11.52 -7.19
C TYR A 371 -34.75 11.60 -8.58
N GLY A 372 -34.10 11.08 -9.63
CA GLY A 372 -34.56 11.20 -11.02
C GLY A 372 -34.52 12.64 -11.54
N LEU A 373 -33.70 13.49 -10.92
CA LEU A 373 -33.52 14.90 -11.23
C LEU A 373 -32.06 15.16 -11.58
N ASP A 374 -31.81 16.20 -12.38
CA ASP A 374 -30.46 16.72 -12.57
C ASP A 374 -29.96 17.35 -11.27
N PHE A 375 -28.64 17.33 -11.03
CA PHE A 375 -28.05 17.82 -9.78
C PHE A 375 -28.35 19.28 -9.47
N ASP A 376 -28.46 20.12 -10.49
CA ASP A 376 -28.80 21.55 -10.36
C ASP A 376 -30.26 21.81 -9.99
N GLN A 377 -31.11 20.77 -10.04
CA GLN A 377 -32.54 20.83 -9.70
C GLN A 377 -32.83 20.32 -8.28
N LEU A 378 -31.84 19.75 -7.58
CA LEU A 378 -32.03 19.24 -6.23
C LEU A 378 -32.23 20.40 -5.24
N SER A 379 -33.17 20.23 -4.32
CA SER A 379 -33.29 21.10 -3.16
C SER A 379 -32.08 20.96 -2.23
N LEU A 380 -31.93 21.90 -1.29
CA LEU A 380 -30.83 21.87 -0.33
C LEU A 380 -30.82 20.58 0.52
N TYR A 381 -31.99 20.12 0.99
CA TYR A 381 -32.08 18.85 1.74
C TYR A 381 -31.85 17.61 0.86
N GLN A 382 -32.27 17.62 -0.41
CA GLN A 382 -31.99 16.50 -1.33
C GLN A 382 -30.49 16.39 -1.63
N THR A 383 -29.82 17.53 -1.84
CA THR A 383 -28.36 17.60 -1.99
C THR A 383 -27.66 17.08 -0.73
N ALA A 384 -28.15 17.49 0.45
CA ALA A 384 -27.63 17.00 1.73
C ALA A 384 -27.77 15.47 1.86
N ASN A 385 -28.94 14.94 1.52
CA ASN A 385 -29.21 13.50 1.62
C ASN A 385 -28.38 12.68 0.63
N TYR A 386 -28.24 13.18 -0.61
CA TYR A 386 -27.41 12.55 -1.64
C TYR A 386 -25.94 12.46 -1.20
N CYS A 387 -25.32 13.59 -0.87
CA CYS A 387 -23.90 13.64 -0.49
C CYS A 387 -23.62 12.84 0.79
N TYR A 388 -24.51 12.94 1.79
CA TYR A 388 -24.36 12.13 3.00
C TYR A 388 -24.53 10.63 2.72
N ASN A 389 -25.44 10.24 1.83
CA ASN A 389 -25.59 8.83 1.42
C ASN A 389 -24.30 8.28 0.80
N ASP A 390 -23.61 9.05 -0.04
CA ASP A 390 -22.33 8.63 -0.62
C ASP A 390 -21.23 8.49 0.43
N ALA A 391 -21.12 9.45 1.36
CA ALA A 391 -20.22 9.35 2.49
C ALA A 391 -20.55 8.11 3.36
N LEU A 392 -21.83 7.82 3.58
CA LEU A 392 -22.30 6.66 4.35
C LEU A 392 -21.97 5.34 3.66
N LEU A 393 -22.28 5.20 2.37
CA LEU A 393 -21.96 4.00 1.59
C LEU A 393 -20.46 3.73 1.57
N THR A 394 -19.66 4.79 1.37
CA THR A 394 -18.19 4.72 1.42
C THR A 394 -17.69 4.25 2.79
N PHE A 395 -18.27 4.76 3.88
CA PHE A 395 -17.96 4.25 5.22
C PHE A 395 -18.35 2.78 5.38
N GLU A 396 -19.54 2.39 4.95
CA GLU A 396 -20.06 1.03 5.11
C GLU A 396 -19.26 -0.02 4.33
N LEU A 397 -18.69 0.35 3.18
CA LEU A 397 -17.72 -0.48 2.45
C LEU A 397 -16.47 -0.80 3.27
N THR A 398 -16.20 -0.06 4.34
CA THR A 398 -15.08 -0.36 5.26
C THR A 398 -15.51 -1.04 6.55
N SER A 399 -16.79 -0.95 6.94
CA SER A 399 -17.29 -1.45 8.23
C SER A 399 -18.07 -2.77 8.14
N PHE A 400 -18.52 -3.14 6.95
CA PHE A 400 -19.26 -4.39 6.73
C PHE A 400 -18.45 -5.64 7.15
N ASN A 401 -19.16 -6.71 7.50
CA ASN A 401 -18.58 -7.98 7.92
C ASN A 401 -17.50 -7.85 9.01
N LYS A 402 -17.73 -6.97 10.00
CA LYS A 402 -16.82 -6.67 11.11
C LYS A 402 -15.47 -6.11 10.62
N ASP A 403 -15.53 -5.01 9.85
CA ASP A 403 -14.36 -4.32 9.30
C ASP A 403 -13.50 -5.19 8.35
N LEU A 404 -14.12 -6.10 7.58
CA LEU A 404 -13.41 -7.10 6.76
C LEU A 404 -12.35 -6.46 5.86
N LEU A 405 -12.70 -5.40 5.12
CA LEU A 405 -11.76 -4.73 4.21
C LEU A 405 -10.58 -4.11 4.96
N MET A 406 -10.82 -3.44 6.08
CA MET A 406 -9.76 -2.84 6.89
C MET A 406 -8.82 -3.90 7.48
N ASN A 407 -9.37 -5.02 7.95
CA ASN A 407 -8.58 -6.14 8.45
C ASN A 407 -7.70 -6.75 7.34
N LEU A 408 -8.26 -6.93 6.15
CA LEU A 408 -7.50 -7.41 4.98
C LEU A 408 -6.35 -6.46 4.62
N LEU A 409 -6.61 -5.15 4.60
CA LEU A 409 -5.56 -4.15 4.31
C LEU A 409 -4.42 -4.22 5.33
N VAL A 410 -4.71 -4.38 6.63
CA VAL A 410 -3.67 -4.54 7.66
C VAL A 410 -2.90 -5.85 7.48
N ILE A 411 -3.57 -6.96 7.20
CA ILE A 411 -2.92 -8.27 6.97
C ILE A 411 -2.01 -8.20 5.74
N ILE A 412 -2.48 -7.61 4.65
CA ILE A 412 -1.69 -7.46 3.43
C ILE A 412 -0.52 -6.49 3.67
N ALA A 413 -0.68 -5.45 4.50
CA ALA A 413 0.43 -4.58 4.89
C ALA A 413 1.50 -5.34 5.69
N ARG A 414 1.09 -6.24 6.60
CA ARG A 414 2.02 -7.15 7.30
C ARG A 414 2.79 -8.02 6.33
N ILE A 415 2.10 -8.65 5.37
CA ILE A 415 2.70 -9.55 4.39
C ILE A 415 3.62 -8.79 3.43
N GLY A 416 3.10 -7.72 2.84
CA GLY A 416 3.81 -6.91 1.84
C GLY A 416 4.94 -6.07 2.43
N ARG A 417 4.99 -5.84 3.75
CA ARG A 417 5.98 -4.96 4.42
C ARG A 417 5.88 -3.49 3.98
N MET A 418 4.69 -3.05 3.59
CA MET A 418 4.45 -1.70 3.04
C MET A 418 3.40 -0.94 3.86
N PRO A 419 3.41 0.40 3.84
CA PRO A 419 2.33 1.22 4.38
C PRO A 419 0.94 0.80 3.88
N ILE A 420 -0.06 0.84 4.76
CA ILE A 420 -1.43 0.41 4.44
C ILE A 420 -2.04 1.17 3.26
N ASP A 421 -1.64 2.42 3.10
CA ASP A 421 -2.08 3.34 2.07
C ASP A 421 -1.33 3.16 0.73
N ASP A 422 -0.15 2.53 0.74
CA ASP A 422 0.46 2.00 -0.49
C ASP A 422 -0.25 0.70 -0.92
N ILE A 423 -0.59 -0.19 0.03
CA ILE A 423 -1.35 -1.42 -0.24
C ILE A 423 -2.70 -1.11 -0.91
N ALA A 424 -3.42 -0.11 -0.40
CA ALA A 424 -4.70 0.32 -0.96
C ALA A 424 -4.61 0.83 -2.42
N ARG A 425 -3.42 1.28 -2.87
CA ARG A 425 -3.24 1.91 -4.19
C ARG A 425 -2.52 1.05 -5.21
N MET A 426 -1.73 0.07 -4.76
CA MET A 426 -0.81 -0.69 -5.61
C MET A 426 -1.33 -2.11 -5.88
N GLY A 427 -0.96 -2.68 -7.03
CA GLY A 427 -1.30 -4.07 -7.38
C GLY A 427 -0.44 -5.12 -6.67
N VAL A 428 -0.92 -6.37 -6.63
CA VAL A 428 -0.28 -7.49 -5.92
C VAL A 428 1.20 -7.71 -6.23
N SER A 429 1.63 -7.48 -7.47
CA SER A 429 3.04 -7.62 -7.86
C SER A 429 3.96 -6.70 -7.06
N GLN A 430 3.47 -5.52 -6.67
CA GLN A 430 4.21 -4.54 -5.88
C GLN A 430 4.33 -5.00 -4.42
N TRP A 431 3.27 -5.60 -3.87
CA TRP A 431 3.27 -6.17 -2.53
C TRP A 431 4.28 -7.31 -2.42
N ILE A 432 4.27 -8.24 -3.38
CA ILE A 432 5.23 -9.36 -3.46
C ILE A 432 6.65 -8.84 -3.61
N ARG A 433 6.86 -7.83 -4.48
CA ARG A 433 8.19 -7.22 -4.67
C ARG A 433 8.74 -6.63 -3.38
N SER A 434 7.92 -5.89 -2.63
CA SER A 434 8.32 -5.31 -1.35
C SER A 434 8.68 -6.37 -0.32
N LEU A 435 7.88 -7.44 -0.21
CA LEU A 435 8.22 -8.59 0.63
C LEU A 435 9.58 -9.18 0.25
N LEU A 436 9.82 -9.43 -1.04
CA LEU A 436 11.11 -9.95 -1.49
C LEU A 436 12.26 -8.97 -1.17
N TYR A 437 12.09 -7.67 -1.37
CA TYR A 437 13.12 -6.66 -1.05
C TYR A 437 13.46 -6.65 0.44
N TYR A 438 12.44 -6.73 1.31
CA TYR A 438 12.65 -6.89 2.74
C TYR A 438 13.47 -8.15 3.05
N GLU A 439 13.15 -9.28 2.41
CA GLU A 439 13.86 -10.55 2.62
C GLU A 439 15.33 -10.52 2.15
N HIS A 440 15.64 -9.81 1.06
CA HIS A 440 17.01 -9.56 0.63
C HIS A 440 17.74 -8.71 1.65
N ARG A 441 17.10 -7.61 2.10
CA ARG A 441 17.72 -6.68 3.04
C ARG A 441 18.02 -7.35 4.38
N ARG A 442 17.09 -8.17 4.86
CA ARG A 442 17.24 -8.94 6.10
C ARG A 442 18.47 -9.86 6.09
N ARG A 443 18.80 -10.42 4.91
CA ARG A 443 19.94 -11.33 4.69
C ARG A 443 21.22 -10.62 4.22
N ASN A 444 21.23 -9.28 4.15
CA ASN A 444 22.32 -8.49 3.57
C ASN A 444 22.65 -8.89 2.10
N CYS A 445 21.65 -9.36 1.35
CA CYS A 445 21.80 -9.67 -0.07
C CYS A 445 21.60 -8.41 -0.92
N LEU A 446 22.31 -8.33 -2.05
CA LEU A 446 22.05 -7.33 -3.08
C LEU A 446 20.73 -7.66 -3.77
N ILE A 447 19.85 -6.66 -3.94
CA ILE A 447 18.65 -6.82 -4.77
C ILE A 447 19.08 -6.76 -6.25
N PRO A 448 18.85 -7.83 -7.04
CA PRO A 448 19.30 -7.88 -8.41
C PRO A 448 18.47 -6.97 -9.32
N LYS A 449 19.08 -6.52 -10.41
CA LYS A 449 18.35 -5.80 -11.47
C LYS A 449 17.54 -6.73 -12.34
N ARG A 450 16.50 -6.18 -12.96
CA ARG A 450 15.68 -6.90 -13.94
C ARG A 450 16.51 -7.40 -15.12
N GLU A 451 17.45 -6.59 -15.62
CA GLU A 451 18.31 -6.95 -16.75
C GLU A 451 19.26 -8.11 -16.40
N GLU A 452 19.72 -8.20 -15.15
CA GLU A 452 20.55 -9.30 -14.66
C GLU A 452 19.77 -10.62 -14.63
N LEU A 453 18.51 -10.58 -14.19
CA LEU A 453 17.62 -11.74 -14.21
C LEU A 453 17.28 -12.19 -15.63
N GLN A 454 17.12 -11.25 -16.57
CA GLN A 454 16.84 -11.54 -17.97
C GLN A 454 18.03 -12.20 -18.66
N ARG A 455 19.26 -11.71 -18.46
CA ARG A 455 20.48 -12.28 -19.06
C ARG A 455 20.70 -13.74 -18.70
N ARG A 456 20.31 -14.17 -17.49
CA ARG A 456 20.38 -15.60 -17.10
C ARG A 456 19.42 -16.51 -17.87
N SER A 457 18.39 -15.93 -18.46
CA SER A 457 17.39 -16.61 -19.27
C SER A 457 17.69 -16.52 -20.77
N GLU A 458 18.75 -15.80 -21.18
CA GLU A 458 19.18 -15.71 -22.57
C GLU A 458 19.88 -17.00 -23.02
N GLY A 459 19.55 -17.48 -24.22
CA GLY A 459 20.09 -18.74 -24.77
C GLY A 459 19.46 -20.02 -24.22
N VAL A 460 18.44 -19.92 -23.37
CA VAL A 460 17.66 -21.07 -22.91
C VAL A 460 16.54 -21.33 -23.92
N LEU A 461 16.76 -22.29 -24.82
CA LEU A 461 15.68 -22.82 -25.65
C LEU A 461 14.65 -23.46 -24.71
N SER A 462 13.48 -22.83 -24.57
CA SER A 462 12.29 -23.58 -24.18
C SER A 462 11.88 -24.40 -25.40
N ASP A 463 11.55 -25.68 -25.23
CA ASP A 463 10.98 -26.52 -26.29
C ASP A 463 9.55 -26.06 -26.63
N ALA A 464 9.40 -24.79 -27.01
CA ALA A 464 8.17 -24.23 -27.52
C ALA A 464 8.03 -24.64 -28.99
N VAL A 465 7.27 -25.71 -29.21
CA VAL A 465 6.90 -26.22 -30.55
C VAL A 465 5.89 -25.30 -31.28
N ILE A 466 5.60 -24.09 -30.77
CA ILE A 466 4.61 -23.19 -31.37
C ILE A 466 5.26 -21.83 -31.61
N LYS A 467 5.40 -21.45 -32.90
CA LYS A 467 5.71 -20.08 -33.33
C LYS A 467 4.78 -19.12 -32.58
N ASP A 468 5.38 -18.18 -31.84
CA ASP A 468 4.75 -17.09 -31.07
C ASP A 468 4.44 -17.32 -29.58
N LYS A 469 4.70 -18.49 -28.98
CA LYS A 469 4.61 -18.67 -27.50
C LYS A 469 5.97 -18.98 -26.87
N LYS A 470 6.44 -18.11 -25.96
CA LYS A 470 7.72 -18.29 -25.22
C LYS A 470 7.71 -19.43 -24.19
N TYR A 471 6.54 -19.96 -23.83
CA TYR A 471 6.37 -21.03 -22.82
C TYR A 471 5.35 -22.06 -23.29
N ARG A 472 5.58 -23.33 -22.94
CA ARG A 472 4.57 -24.39 -23.06
C ARG A 472 3.43 -24.04 -22.09
N GLY A 473 2.23 -23.76 -22.61
CA GLY A 473 1.06 -23.61 -21.75
C GLY A 473 0.77 -24.90 -20.98
N GLY A 474 -0.11 -24.85 -19.98
CA GLY A 474 -0.63 -26.08 -19.39
C GLY A 474 -1.22 -26.99 -20.47
N LEU A 475 -1.15 -28.31 -20.29
CA LEU A 475 -1.80 -29.25 -21.20
C LEU A 475 -3.31 -28.95 -21.19
N VAL A 476 -3.81 -28.36 -22.28
CA VAL A 476 -5.25 -28.18 -22.48
C VAL A 476 -5.73 -29.39 -23.25
N VAL A 477 -6.54 -30.22 -22.59
CA VAL A 477 -7.27 -31.28 -23.29
C VAL A 477 -8.44 -30.60 -24.01
N GLU A 478 -8.47 -30.71 -25.33
CA GLU A 478 -9.56 -30.15 -26.13
C GLU A 478 -10.90 -30.75 -25.65
N PRO A 479 -11.87 -29.91 -25.24
CA PRO A 479 -13.15 -30.41 -24.78
C PRO A 479 -13.90 -31.04 -25.97
N LYS A 480 -14.64 -32.12 -25.70
CA LYS A 480 -15.59 -32.65 -26.71
C LYS A 480 -16.72 -31.65 -26.87
N GLU A 481 -16.91 -31.12 -28.07
CA GLU A 481 -18.02 -30.20 -28.37
C GLU A 481 -19.37 -30.89 -28.14
N GLY A 482 -20.31 -30.17 -27.54
CA GLY A 482 -21.64 -30.68 -27.23
C GLY A 482 -22.21 -30.09 -25.95
N ILE A 483 -23.44 -30.49 -25.64
CA ILE A 483 -24.10 -30.16 -24.37
C ILE A 483 -23.79 -31.28 -23.40
N HIS A 484 -23.17 -30.94 -22.27
CA HIS A 484 -22.84 -31.87 -21.19
C HIS A 484 -23.72 -31.58 -19.98
N PHE A 485 -24.24 -32.63 -19.36
CA PHE A 485 -25.03 -32.57 -18.13
C PHE A 485 -24.20 -33.18 -16.99
N ASP A 486 -24.51 -32.79 -15.75
CA ASP A 486 -23.85 -33.30 -14.53
C ASP A 486 -22.32 -33.16 -14.52
N VAL A 487 -21.81 -32.01 -14.99
CA VAL A 487 -20.38 -31.71 -15.04
C VAL A 487 -19.81 -31.54 -13.63
N VAL A 488 -18.81 -32.36 -13.30
CA VAL A 488 -18.02 -32.23 -12.07
C VAL A 488 -16.72 -31.51 -12.36
N VAL A 489 -16.45 -30.42 -11.64
CA VAL A 489 -15.20 -29.66 -11.73
C VAL A 489 -14.28 -30.11 -10.59
N MET A 490 -13.07 -30.56 -10.93
CA MET A 490 -12.00 -30.83 -9.96
C MET A 490 -10.91 -29.78 -10.12
N ASP A 491 -10.59 -29.08 -9.03
CA ASP A 491 -9.50 -28.09 -8.99
C ASP A 491 -8.36 -28.58 -8.09
N PHE A 492 -7.13 -28.34 -8.52
CA PHE A 492 -5.94 -28.59 -7.71
C PHE A 492 -5.66 -27.35 -6.86
N ALA A 493 -6.03 -27.41 -5.58
CA ALA A 493 -5.81 -26.32 -4.64
C ALA A 493 -4.32 -25.90 -4.63
N SER A 494 -4.06 -24.65 -5.02
CA SER A 494 -2.72 -24.03 -4.98
C SER A 494 -1.63 -24.81 -5.74
N LEU A 495 -1.95 -25.32 -6.94
CA LEU A 495 -1.00 -26.09 -7.77
C LEU A 495 0.36 -25.40 -7.94
N TYR A 496 0.39 -24.17 -8.45
CA TYR A 496 1.65 -23.46 -8.72
C TYR A 496 2.46 -23.13 -7.47
N PRO A 497 1.88 -22.54 -6.39
CA PRO A 497 2.61 -22.35 -5.14
C PRO A 497 3.21 -23.65 -4.58
N SER A 498 2.47 -24.75 -4.66
CA SER A 498 2.95 -26.05 -4.18
C SER A 498 4.16 -26.55 -4.98
N ILE A 499 4.13 -26.41 -6.31
CA ILE A 499 5.27 -26.77 -7.18
C ILE A 499 6.47 -25.87 -6.90
N ILE A 500 6.25 -24.56 -6.74
CA ILE A 500 7.31 -23.58 -6.43
C ILE A 500 8.03 -23.98 -5.15
N LYS A 501 7.28 -24.32 -4.09
CA LYS A 501 7.81 -24.81 -2.82
C LYS A 501 8.58 -26.14 -3.02
N VAL A 502 7.89 -27.19 -3.45
CA VAL A 502 8.42 -28.57 -3.48
C VAL A 502 9.63 -28.72 -4.38
N ARG A 503 9.70 -27.97 -5.48
CA ARG A 503 10.84 -28.01 -6.43
C ARG A 503 11.89 -26.92 -6.16
N ASN A 504 11.76 -26.17 -5.07
CA ASN A 504 12.67 -25.10 -4.67
C ASN A 504 12.89 -24.06 -5.79
N LEU A 505 11.80 -23.61 -6.41
CA LEU A 505 11.84 -22.71 -7.57
C LEU A 505 11.89 -21.25 -7.11
N SER A 506 13.04 -20.62 -7.29
CA SER A 506 13.26 -19.19 -7.10
C SER A 506 14.25 -18.69 -8.13
N TYR A 507 14.29 -17.37 -8.35
CA TYR A 507 15.12 -16.77 -9.38
C TYR A 507 16.60 -17.14 -9.21
N GLU A 508 17.10 -17.29 -7.98
CA GLU A 508 18.47 -17.58 -7.60
C GLU A 508 18.79 -19.08 -7.40
N THR A 509 17.77 -19.94 -7.34
CA THR A 509 17.96 -21.39 -7.15
C THR A 509 17.81 -22.15 -8.46
N VAL A 510 16.98 -21.67 -9.38
CA VAL A 510 16.88 -22.24 -10.73
C VAL A 510 18.14 -21.88 -11.51
N ARG A 511 18.79 -22.89 -12.08
CA ARG A 511 20.07 -22.77 -12.80
C ARG A 511 21.17 -22.08 -11.97
N CYS A 512 21.27 -22.43 -10.69
CA CYS A 512 22.35 -21.96 -9.83
C CYS A 512 23.74 -22.35 -10.37
N SER A 513 24.79 -21.67 -9.88
CA SER A 513 26.19 -21.85 -10.28
C SER A 513 26.84 -23.14 -9.77
N HIS A 514 26.13 -23.93 -8.96
CA HIS A 514 26.62 -25.18 -8.37
C HIS A 514 26.63 -26.33 -9.38
N GLU A 515 27.81 -26.89 -9.66
CA GLU A 515 27.98 -28.00 -10.63
C GLU A 515 27.23 -29.27 -10.20
N GLU A 516 27.25 -29.62 -8.92
CA GLU A 516 26.52 -30.76 -8.38
C GLU A 516 25.00 -30.65 -8.54
N CYS A 517 24.46 -29.43 -8.51
CA CYS A 517 23.01 -29.20 -8.66
C CYS A 517 22.54 -29.44 -10.09
N LYS A 518 23.43 -29.48 -11.11
CA LYS A 518 23.05 -29.82 -12.48
C LYS A 518 22.47 -31.22 -12.63
N LYS A 519 22.69 -32.10 -11.64
CA LYS A 519 22.08 -33.43 -11.57
C LYS A 519 20.61 -33.39 -11.09
N ASN A 520 20.22 -32.33 -10.39
CA ASN A 520 18.87 -32.12 -9.89
C ASN A 520 17.97 -31.46 -10.94
N ILE A 521 17.79 -32.16 -12.05
CA ILE A 521 17.03 -31.67 -13.21
C ILE A 521 15.54 -31.67 -12.90
N ILE A 522 14.88 -30.56 -13.26
CA ILE A 522 13.43 -30.45 -13.21
C ILE A 522 12.87 -31.25 -14.38
N GLU A 523 12.08 -32.28 -14.07
CA GLU A 523 11.50 -33.21 -15.04
C GLU A 523 10.89 -32.51 -16.25
N GLN A 524 11.14 -33.06 -17.44
CA GLN A 524 10.67 -32.53 -18.73
C GLN A 524 11.18 -31.12 -19.08
N THR A 525 12.26 -30.67 -18.44
CA THR A 525 12.91 -29.40 -18.75
C THR A 525 14.43 -29.53 -18.80
N ASN A 526 15.09 -28.50 -19.34
CA ASN A 526 16.55 -28.35 -19.30
C ASN A 526 17.04 -27.49 -18.11
N HIS A 527 16.18 -27.32 -17.10
CA HIS A 527 16.48 -26.55 -15.90
C HIS A 527 16.83 -27.48 -14.74
N TRP A 528 17.66 -27.00 -13.82
CA TRP A 528 17.94 -27.66 -12.55
C TRP A 528 17.64 -26.72 -11.40
N SER A 529 17.32 -27.27 -10.22
CA SER A 529 17.12 -26.49 -9.00
C SER A 529 18.24 -26.74 -7.98
N CYS A 530 18.55 -25.70 -7.21
CA CYS A 530 19.57 -25.75 -6.17
C CYS A 530 19.18 -26.75 -5.07
N SER A 531 20.14 -27.57 -4.66
CA SER A 531 20.01 -28.53 -3.55
C SER A 531 20.84 -28.13 -2.33
N LYS A 532 21.37 -26.90 -2.31
CA LYS A 532 22.26 -26.38 -1.25
C LYS A 532 21.63 -25.31 -0.37
N ARG A 533 20.64 -24.59 -0.87
CA ARG A 533 19.90 -23.57 -0.12
C ARG A 533 18.44 -23.52 -0.53
N ASN A 534 17.60 -23.04 0.36
CA ASN A 534 16.22 -22.68 0.04
C ASN A 534 16.19 -21.40 -0.82
N GLY A 535 15.25 -21.35 -1.76
CA GLY A 535 14.98 -20.16 -2.56
C GLY A 535 14.06 -19.18 -1.84
N LEU A 536 14.30 -17.88 -2.01
CA LEU A 536 13.50 -16.80 -1.44
C LEU A 536 12.04 -16.86 -1.84
N THR A 537 11.74 -17.30 -3.06
CA THR A 537 10.35 -17.39 -3.56
C THR A 537 9.65 -18.67 -3.08
N SER A 538 10.41 -19.71 -2.76
CA SER A 538 9.91 -21.00 -2.30
C SER A 538 9.70 -21.09 -0.78
N MET A 539 10.22 -20.11 -0.03
CA MET A 539 10.14 -20.03 1.44
C MET A 539 8.90 -19.32 1.96
#